data_AF-C4G9Y4-F1
#
_entry.id   AF-C4G9Y4-F1
#
_cell.length_a   1.000
_cell.length_b   1.000
_cell.length_c   1.000
_cell.angle_alpha   90.00
_cell.angle_beta   90.00
_cell.angle_gamma   90.00
#
_symmetry.space_group_name_H-M   'P 1'
#
loop_
_entity.id
_entity.type
_entity.pdbx_description
1 polymer ?
#
loop_
_entity_poly.entity_id
_entity_poly.type
_entity_poly.pdbx_seq_one_letter_code
_entity_poly.pdbx_strand_id
1 'polypeptide(L)'
;MKISKNFYKQTWVQIALGLGTAILIYLALSHLNVLAGAISTVAAVTRPVLLGLVIAYVLHPLVNVFERKVFSRMKHFRPKTRHVFSVTATILVVLLLIVLLMIALIPQLIGSVVRFLQNAGDYIASLQKLIALAVDALRQNGRDVSNLSDMIKEGLDGLTNLLPSQPSQLLHFVTNIGVGVFDWVIGIIMAIYFLMDMERWMGGLRQLMGLLLSRQRYRELRDFAKRSDRILIRYIGGTILDGLIVAFANFIFMMIMQMPYAVLLSLVVGVTNLAPTFGPILGGAIGSLILLLINPWHALWFLIFTIILQTIDGYVIKPRLFGNTLGVAGIWILICIIVGGKAFGVIGILLAIPFAAISDFVYRESILVRLRHFRERRDAESGRGEGQEHARAIPPEDSTTKVLDSTGEPLEADSTAP
;
A
#
# COMPACT_ATOMS: atom_id res chain seq x y z
N MET A 1 16.25 -7.85 54.09
CA MET A 1 17.59 -8.46 53.92
C MET A 1 18.35 -7.72 52.83
N LYS A 2 19.34 -6.87 53.18
CA LYS A 2 20.19 -6.18 52.20
C LYS A 2 21.27 -7.16 51.73
N ILE A 3 21.12 -7.73 50.53
CA ILE A 3 22.11 -8.63 49.92
C ILE A 3 23.38 -7.79 49.67
N SER A 4 24.49 -8.15 50.30
CA SER A 4 25.74 -7.40 50.19
C SER A 4 26.32 -7.54 48.78
N LYS A 5 26.86 -6.45 48.22
CA LYS A 5 27.45 -6.43 46.86
C LYS A 5 28.63 -7.40 46.68
N ASN A 6 29.18 -7.97 47.77
CA ASN A 6 30.23 -8.99 47.73
C ASN A 6 29.72 -10.40 47.41
N PHE A 7 28.40 -10.66 47.51
CA PHE A 7 27.82 -11.97 47.21
C PHE A 7 27.94 -12.34 45.72
N TYR A 8 27.80 -11.37 44.82
CA TYR A 8 27.90 -11.56 43.36
C TYR A 8 29.33 -11.79 42.83
N LYS A 9 30.36 -11.59 43.67
CA LYS A 9 31.77 -11.82 43.31
C LYS A 9 32.25 -13.24 43.60
N GLN A 10 31.47 -14.06 44.29
CA GLN A 10 31.84 -15.45 44.55
C GLN A 10 31.69 -16.29 43.28
N THR A 11 32.75 -17.04 42.93
CA THR A 11 32.83 -17.86 41.71
C THR A 11 31.65 -18.84 41.59
N TRP A 12 31.18 -19.39 42.70
CA TRP A 12 30.04 -20.31 42.74
C TRP A 12 28.71 -19.64 42.37
N VAL A 13 28.51 -18.37 42.75
CA VAL A 13 27.31 -17.59 42.39
C VAL A 13 27.29 -17.30 40.90
N GLN A 14 28.44 -17.01 40.29
CA GLN A 14 28.55 -16.78 38.85
C GLN A 14 28.32 -18.06 38.03
N ILE A 15 28.84 -19.19 38.50
CA ILE A 15 28.60 -20.50 37.88
C ILE A 15 27.12 -20.88 38.00
N ALA A 16 26.49 -20.70 39.17
CA ALA A 16 25.07 -20.98 39.36
C ALA A 16 24.17 -20.08 38.49
N LEU A 17 24.50 -18.80 38.35
CA LEU A 17 23.79 -17.87 37.45
C LEU A 17 23.99 -18.28 35.99
N GLY A 18 25.22 -18.58 35.57
CA GLY A 18 25.52 -19.05 34.23
C GLY A 18 24.78 -20.33 33.87
N LEU A 19 24.77 -21.32 34.77
CA LEU A 19 24.05 -22.59 34.60
C LEU A 19 22.53 -22.37 34.56
N GLY A 20 22.00 -21.49 35.42
CA GLY A 20 20.58 -21.10 35.41
C GLY A 20 20.17 -20.43 34.10
N THR A 21 20.99 -19.52 33.57
CA THR A 21 20.74 -18.89 32.26
C THR A 21 20.83 -19.92 31.13
N ALA A 22 21.79 -20.84 31.18
CA ALA A 22 21.96 -21.89 30.16
C ALA A 22 20.78 -22.89 30.17
N ILE A 23 20.28 -23.28 31.35
CA ILE A 23 19.10 -24.14 31.49
C ILE A 23 17.85 -23.41 30.99
N LEU A 24 17.67 -22.12 31.31
CA LEU A 24 16.56 -21.32 30.78
C LEU A 24 16.61 -21.18 29.25
N ILE A 25 17.80 -20.96 28.68
CA ILE A 25 18.00 -20.90 27.24
C ILE A 25 17.73 -22.26 26.60
N TYR A 26 18.21 -23.36 27.18
CA TYR A 26 17.94 -24.72 26.72
C TYR A 26 16.44 -25.04 26.77
N LEU A 27 15.74 -24.68 27.85
CA LEU A 27 14.31 -24.92 28.00
C LEU A 27 13.50 -24.08 26.99
N ALA A 28 13.88 -22.82 26.78
CA ALA A 28 13.30 -21.95 25.75
C ALA A 28 13.53 -22.48 24.32
N LEU A 29 14.73 -22.98 24.02
CA LEU A 29 15.08 -23.58 22.74
C LEU A 29 14.38 -24.94 22.52
N SER A 30 14.23 -25.74 23.59
CA SER A 30 13.60 -27.06 23.53
C SER A 30 12.08 -26.99 23.35
N HIS A 31 11.46 -25.87 23.71
CA HIS A 31 10.01 -25.65 23.60
C HIS A 31 9.66 -24.52 22.63
N LEU A 32 10.52 -24.30 21.61
CA LEU A 32 10.29 -23.31 20.55
C LEU A 32 8.94 -23.50 19.87
N ASN A 33 8.42 -24.72 19.72
CA ASN A 33 7.09 -24.96 19.15
C ASN A 33 5.95 -24.47 20.06
N VAL A 34 6.09 -24.59 21.38
CA VAL A 34 5.11 -24.09 22.35
C VAL A 34 5.20 -22.56 22.43
N LEU A 35 6.41 -22.00 22.42
CA LEU A 35 6.63 -20.56 22.35
C LEU A 35 6.09 -19.95 21.05
N ALA A 36 6.36 -20.60 19.91
CA ALA A 36 5.84 -20.21 18.61
C ALA A 36 4.32 -20.34 18.53
N GLY A 37 3.73 -21.38 19.13
CA GLY A 37 2.28 -21.57 19.25
C GLY A 37 1.62 -20.52 20.15
N ALA A 38 2.26 -20.14 21.26
CA ALA A 38 1.78 -19.07 22.12
C ALA A 38 1.84 -17.71 21.40
N ILE A 39 2.96 -17.42 20.72
CA ILE A 39 3.13 -16.19 19.92
C ILE A 39 2.11 -16.14 18.78
N SER A 40 1.86 -17.25 18.09
CA SER A 40 0.88 -17.29 17.00
C SER A 40 -0.55 -17.10 17.48
N THR A 41 -0.89 -17.65 18.66
CA THR A 41 -2.21 -17.47 19.29
C THR A 41 -2.41 -16.02 19.73
N VAL A 42 -1.42 -15.42 20.41
CA VAL A 42 -1.47 -14.00 20.78
C VAL A 42 -1.57 -13.11 19.53
N ALA A 43 -0.81 -13.43 18.48
CA ALA A 43 -0.90 -12.72 17.21
C ALA A 43 -2.30 -12.85 16.58
N ALA A 44 -2.91 -14.04 16.60
CA ALA A 44 -4.25 -14.28 16.08
C ALA A 44 -5.32 -13.46 16.81
N VAL A 45 -5.28 -13.41 18.13
CA VAL A 45 -6.22 -12.61 18.95
C VAL A 45 -5.99 -11.10 18.77
N THR A 46 -4.76 -10.68 18.51
CA THR A 46 -4.40 -9.27 18.34
C THR A 46 -4.70 -8.73 16.93
N ARG A 47 -4.79 -9.59 15.91
CA ARG A 47 -5.09 -9.21 14.52
C ARG A 47 -6.33 -8.34 14.36
N PRO A 48 -7.54 -8.70 14.85
CA PRO A 48 -8.73 -7.87 14.67
C PRO A 48 -8.59 -6.51 15.38
N VAL A 49 -7.86 -6.44 16.49
CA VAL A 49 -7.54 -5.18 17.18
C VAL A 49 -6.66 -4.29 16.31
N LEU A 50 -5.59 -4.83 15.72
CA LEU A 50 -4.72 -4.10 14.80
C LEU A 50 -5.47 -3.65 13.55
N LEU A 51 -6.33 -4.51 13.00
CA LEU A 51 -7.16 -4.20 11.85
C LEU A 51 -8.12 -3.04 12.18
N GLY A 52 -8.76 -3.07 13.35
CA GLY A 52 -9.59 -1.97 13.82
C GLY A 52 -8.82 -0.66 14.01
N LEU A 53 -7.58 -0.71 14.49
CA LEU A 53 -6.72 0.47 14.60
C LEU A 53 -6.39 1.06 13.22
N VAL A 54 -6.09 0.21 12.23
CA VAL A 54 -5.83 0.64 10.85
C VAL A 54 -7.08 1.27 10.23
N ILE A 55 -8.24 0.61 10.34
CA ILE A 55 -9.51 1.16 9.84
C ILE A 55 -9.80 2.50 10.51
N ALA A 56 -9.64 2.58 11.83
CA ALA A 56 -9.85 3.81 12.59
C ALA A 56 -8.96 4.94 12.07
N TYR A 57 -7.69 4.64 11.83
CA TYR A 57 -6.74 5.61 11.29
C TYR A 57 -7.15 6.11 9.89
N VAL A 58 -7.59 5.21 9.00
CA VAL A 58 -8.04 5.57 7.64
C VAL A 58 -9.36 6.35 7.65
N LEU A 59 -10.26 6.07 8.58
CA LEU A 59 -11.55 6.76 8.71
C LEU A 59 -11.46 8.12 9.44
N HIS A 60 -10.43 8.32 10.26
CA HIS A 60 -10.25 9.55 11.03
C HIS A 60 -10.25 10.85 10.19
N PRO A 61 -9.62 10.94 9.00
CA PRO A 61 -9.76 12.10 8.11
C PRO A 61 -11.22 12.39 7.73
N LEU A 62 -12.00 11.35 7.46
CA LEU A 62 -13.44 11.48 7.15
C LEU A 62 -14.20 12.04 8.35
N VAL A 63 -13.96 11.51 9.56
CA VAL A 63 -14.55 12.03 10.80
C VAL A 63 -14.28 13.51 10.97
N ASN A 64 -13.04 13.94 10.78
CA ASN A 64 -12.66 15.36 10.88
C ASN A 64 -13.38 16.23 9.85
N VAL A 65 -13.62 15.72 8.63
CA VAL A 65 -14.38 16.45 7.61
C VAL A 65 -15.83 16.61 8.03
N PHE A 66 -16.47 15.55 8.52
CA PHE A 66 -17.84 15.64 9.06
C PHE A 66 -17.90 16.61 10.24
N GLU A 67 -16.97 16.52 11.17
CA GLU A 67 -16.91 17.39 12.33
C GLU A 67 -16.77 18.86 11.92
N ARG A 68 -15.82 19.18 11.01
CA ARG A 68 -15.47 20.56 10.64
C ARG A 68 -16.38 21.18 9.57
N LYS A 69 -16.95 20.40 8.65
CA LYS A 69 -17.80 20.93 7.57
C LYS A 69 -19.29 20.75 7.82
N VAL A 70 -19.72 19.59 8.29
CA VAL A 70 -21.15 19.25 8.43
C VAL A 70 -21.67 19.69 9.81
N PHE A 71 -20.97 19.31 10.88
CA PHE A 71 -21.40 19.57 12.25
C PHE A 71 -20.83 20.87 12.84
N SER A 72 -20.08 21.67 12.07
CA SER A 72 -19.55 22.96 12.55
C SER A 72 -20.61 24.04 12.75
N ARG A 73 -21.77 23.88 12.12
CA ARG A 73 -22.93 24.78 12.31
C ARG A 73 -23.65 24.54 13.64
N MET A 74 -23.46 23.39 14.27
CA MET A 74 -24.01 23.07 15.60
C MET A 74 -23.12 23.62 16.72
N LYS A 75 -23.03 24.96 16.84
CA LYS A 75 -22.28 25.65 17.90
C LYS A 75 -22.86 25.46 19.31
N HIS A 76 -24.10 24.99 19.43
CA HIS A 76 -24.81 24.88 20.70
C HIS A 76 -24.47 23.62 21.52
N PHE A 77 -23.82 22.62 20.90
CA PHE A 77 -23.46 21.37 21.55
C PHE A 77 -22.04 21.40 22.12
N ARG A 78 -21.83 20.72 23.25
CA ARG A 78 -20.48 20.54 23.83
C ARG A 78 -19.53 19.89 22.81
N PRO A 79 -18.23 20.20 22.85
CA PRO A 79 -17.25 19.65 21.89
C PRO A 79 -17.23 18.11 21.88
N LYS A 80 -17.36 17.47 23.05
CA LYS A 80 -17.45 16.01 23.16
C LYS A 80 -18.66 15.40 22.44
N THR A 81 -19.83 16.02 22.56
CA THR A 81 -21.04 15.56 21.85
C THR A 81 -20.91 15.72 20.34
N ARG A 82 -20.28 16.80 19.86
CA ARG A 82 -20.03 17.01 18.43
C ARG A 82 -19.10 15.95 17.83
N HIS A 83 -18.06 15.54 18.56
CA HIS A 83 -17.17 14.44 18.14
C HIS A 83 -17.93 13.12 18.02
N VAL A 84 -18.70 12.73 19.03
CA VAL A 84 -19.50 11.49 19.01
C VAL A 84 -20.50 11.46 17.86
N PHE A 85 -21.23 12.55 17.59
CA PHE A 85 -22.13 12.63 16.44
C PHE A 85 -21.40 12.53 15.10
N SER A 86 -20.21 13.16 14.98
CA SER A 86 -19.41 13.11 13.75
C SER A 86 -18.84 11.72 13.48
N VAL A 87 -18.38 11.03 14.54
CA VAL A 87 -17.94 9.63 14.48
C VAL A 87 -19.11 8.75 14.04
N THR A 88 -20.27 8.86 14.70
CA THR A 88 -21.46 8.05 14.40
C THR A 88 -21.93 8.27 12.96
N ALA A 89 -22.04 9.53 12.51
CA ALA A 89 -22.43 9.86 11.16
C ALA A 89 -21.44 9.31 10.12
N THR A 90 -20.14 9.42 10.39
CA THR A 90 -19.10 8.87 9.50
C THR A 90 -19.22 7.36 9.38
N ILE A 91 -19.36 6.65 10.50
CA ILE A 91 -19.52 5.20 10.51
C ILE A 91 -20.79 4.80 9.75
N LEU A 92 -21.90 5.50 9.98
CA LEU A 92 -23.17 5.18 9.33
C LEU A 92 -23.09 5.39 7.82
N VAL A 93 -22.49 6.49 7.36
CA VAL A 93 -22.28 6.75 5.92
C VAL A 93 -21.34 5.72 5.29
N VAL A 94 -20.23 5.39 5.94
CA VAL A 94 -19.27 4.39 5.45
C VAL A 94 -19.89 3.00 5.42
N LEU A 95 -20.60 2.61 6.47
CA LEU A 95 -21.29 1.32 6.55
C LEU A 95 -22.38 1.24 5.48
N LEU A 96 -23.17 2.30 5.29
CA LEU A 96 -24.17 2.39 4.24
C LEU A 96 -23.55 2.23 2.85
N LEU A 97 -22.44 2.93 2.59
CA LEU A 97 -21.70 2.83 1.33
C LEU A 97 -21.19 1.40 1.10
N ILE A 98 -20.60 0.78 2.12
CA ILE A 98 -20.11 -0.60 2.05
C ILE A 98 -21.28 -1.57 1.78
N VAL A 99 -22.37 -1.47 2.53
CA VAL A 99 -23.55 -2.35 2.34
C VAL A 99 -24.13 -2.19 0.94
N LEU A 100 -24.27 -0.97 0.44
CA LEU A 100 -24.75 -0.70 -0.91
C LEU A 100 -23.81 -1.29 -1.98
N LEU A 101 -22.50 -1.11 -1.79
CA LEU A 101 -21.47 -1.69 -2.65
C LEU A 101 -21.53 -3.21 -2.61
N MET A 102 -21.71 -3.83 -1.44
CA MET A 102 -21.83 -5.28 -1.29
C MET A 102 -23.09 -5.84 -1.97
N ILE A 103 -24.24 -5.18 -1.80
CA ILE A 103 -25.49 -5.58 -2.47
C ILE A 103 -25.37 -5.46 -4.00
N ALA A 104 -24.66 -4.45 -4.50
CA ALA A 104 -24.47 -4.27 -5.94
C ALA A 104 -23.43 -5.23 -6.54
N LEU A 105 -22.29 -5.42 -5.86
CA LEU A 105 -21.16 -6.20 -6.39
C LEU A 105 -21.26 -7.69 -6.10
N ILE A 106 -21.64 -8.11 -4.89
CA ILE A 106 -21.60 -9.55 -4.52
C ILE A 106 -22.41 -10.40 -5.50
N PRO A 107 -23.67 -10.08 -5.85
CA PRO A 107 -24.43 -10.90 -6.78
C PRO A 107 -23.78 -10.98 -8.16
N GLN A 108 -23.20 -9.87 -8.64
CA GLN A 108 -22.49 -9.81 -9.92
C GLN A 108 -21.20 -10.63 -9.89
N LEU A 109 -20.47 -10.60 -8.79
CA LEU A 109 -19.25 -11.38 -8.59
C LEU A 109 -19.57 -12.88 -8.50
N ILE A 110 -20.56 -13.27 -7.69
CA ILE A 110 -21.03 -14.66 -7.59
C ILE A 110 -21.50 -15.13 -8.96
N GLY A 111 -22.34 -14.37 -9.66
CA GLY A 111 -22.81 -14.72 -11.00
C GLY A 111 -21.70 -14.81 -12.03
N SER A 112 -20.64 -14.01 -11.90
CA SER A 112 -19.46 -14.09 -12.77
C SER A 112 -18.62 -15.34 -12.48
N VAL A 113 -18.36 -15.62 -11.21
CA VAL A 113 -17.60 -16.81 -10.77
C VAL A 113 -18.34 -18.10 -11.12
N VAL A 114 -19.64 -18.18 -10.84
CA VAL A 114 -20.46 -19.35 -11.17
C VAL A 114 -20.51 -19.58 -12.69
N ARG A 115 -20.74 -18.54 -13.49
CA ARG A 115 -20.72 -18.66 -14.97
C ARG A 115 -19.35 -19.07 -15.50
N PHE A 116 -18.27 -18.50 -14.95
CA PHE A 116 -16.93 -18.88 -15.36
C PHE A 116 -16.67 -20.36 -15.10
N LEU A 117 -17.03 -20.86 -13.91
CA LEU A 117 -16.84 -22.26 -13.53
C LEU A 117 -17.72 -23.22 -14.33
N GLN A 118 -18.98 -22.87 -14.57
CA GLN A 118 -19.90 -23.69 -15.38
C GLN A 118 -19.42 -23.84 -16.82
N ASN A 119 -18.85 -22.77 -17.39
CA ASN A 119 -18.33 -22.76 -18.77
C ASN A 119 -16.84 -23.10 -18.86
N ALA A 120 -16.16 -23.39 -17.74
CA ALA A 120 -14.71 -23.57 -17.73
C ALA A 120 -14.27 -24.73 -18.63
N GLY A 121 -15.04 -25.83 -18.65
CA GLY A 121 -14.80 -26.95 -19.55
C GLY A 121 -14.89 -26.55 -21.02
N ASP A 122 -15.91 -25.78 -21.39
CA ASP A 122 -16.11 -25.30 -22.77
C ASP A 122 -15.02 -24.30 -23.19
N TYR A 123 -14.56 -23.45 -22.27
CA TYR A 123 -13.46 -22.52 -22.49
C TYR A 123 -12.14 -23.25 -22.74
N ILE A 124 -11.82 -24.25 -21.91
CA ILE A 124 -10.62 -25.08 -22.10
C ILE A 124 -10.70 -25.85 -23.42
N ALA A 125 -11.84 -26.46 -23.74
CA ALA A 125 -12.04 -27.17 -25.00
C ALA A 125 -11.90 -26.25 -26.23
N SER A 126 -12.41 -25.02 -26.14
CA SER A 126 -12.28 -24.01 -27.19
C SER A 126 -10.83 -23.60 -27.40
N LEU A 127 -10.09 -23.41 -26.31
CA LEU A 127 -8.67 -23.07 -26.36
C LEU A 127 -7.81 -24.23 -26.89
N GLN A 128 -8.12 -25.47 -26.52
CA GLN A 128 -7.50 -26.67 -27.11
C GLN A 128 -7.70 -26.75 -28.63
N LYS A 129 -8.89 -26.43 -29.13
CA LYS A 129 -9.17 -26.37 -30.58
C LYS A 129 -8.33 -25.30 -31.28
N LEU A 130 -8.19 -24.11 -30.69
CA LEU A 130 -7.37 -23.04 -31.24
C LEU A 130 -5.88 -23.42 -31.29
N ILE A 131 -5.38 -24.09 -30.25
CA ILE A 131 -4.00 -24.60 -30.24
C ILE A 131 -3.83 -25.66 -31.31
N ALA A 132 -4.76 -26.60 -31.45
CA ALA A 132 -4.70 -27.63 -32.49
C ALA A 132 -4.62 -27.02 -33.89
N LEU A 133 -5.47 -26.03 -34.18
CA LEU A 133 -5.43 -25.28 -35.45
C LEU A 133 -4.10 -24.54 -35.66
N ALA A 134 -3.56 -23.91 -34.63
CA ALA A 134 -2.27 -23.21 -34.71
C ALA A 134 -1.10 -24.19 -34.93
N VAL A 135 -1.13 -25.35 -34.25
CA VAL A 135 -0.15 -26.43 -34.40
C VAL A 135 -0.20 -27.01 -35.81
N ASP A 136 -1.40 -27.28 -36.34
CA ASP A 136 -1.56 -27.80 -37.69
C ASP A 136 -1.07 -26.80 -38.75
N ALA A 137 -1.32 -25.50 -38.57
CA ALA A 137 -0.80 -24.45 -39.44
C ALA A 137 0.74 -24.33 -39.39
N LEU A 138 1.35 -24.58 -38.22
CA LEU A 138 2.82 -24.55 -38.06
C LEU A 138 3.48 -25.82 -38.62
N ARG A 139 2.83 -26.98 -38.49
CA ARG A 139 3.26 -28.25 -39.11
C ARG A 139 3.25 -28.17 -40.63
N GLN A 140 2.24 -27.53 -41.22
CA GLN A 140 2.19 -27.29 -42.66
C GLN A 140 3.36 -26.40 -43.16
N ASN A 141 3.93 -25.57 -42.28
CA ASN A 141 5.13 -24.76 -42.56
C ASN A 141 6.46 -25.48 -42.22
N GLY A 142 6.44 -26.79 -41.98
CA GLY A 142 7.63 -27.60 -41.77
C GLY A 142 8.32 -27.43 -40.42
N ARG A 143 7.68 -26.79 -39.44
CA ARG A 143 8.20 -26.68 -38.06
C ARG A 143 7.56 -27.75 -37.19
N ASP A 144 8.39 -28.64 -36.62
CA ASP A 144 7.90 -29.60 -35.63
C ASP A 144 7.69 -28.88 -34.29
N VAL A 145 6.42 -28.76 -33.89
CA VAL A 145 5.97 -28.10 -32.67
C VAL A 145 5.27 -29.08 -31.72
N SER A 146 5.50 -30.38 -31.91
CA SER A 146 4.99 -31.46 -31.04
C SER A 146 5.24 -31.19 -29.56
N ASN A 147 6.49 -30.89 -29.19
CA ASN A 147 6.87 -30.55 -27.80
C ASN A 147 6.09 -29.35 -27.22
N LEU A 148 5.82 -28.32 -28.03
CA LEU A 148 5.06 -27.15 -27.57
C LEU A 148 3.58 -27.50 -27.35
N SER A 149 3.02 -28.35 -28.22
CA SER A 149 1.63 -28.80 -28.09
C SER A 149 1.40 -29.66 -26.84
N ASP A 150 2.37 -30.50 -26.49
CA ASP A 150 2.29 -31.37 -25.32
C ASP A 150 2.49 -30.58 -24.02
N MET A 151 3.42 -29.62 -23.98
CA MET A 151 3.56 -28.69 -22.85
C MET A 151 2.30 -27.86 -22.59
N ILE A 152 1.63 -27.40 -23.66
CA ILE A 152 0.39 -26.63 -23.50
C ILE A 152 -0.75 -27.54 -23.03
N LYS A 153 -0.85 -28.78 -23.53
CA LYS A 153 -1.84 -29.76 -23.05
C LYS A 153 -1.65 -30.09 -21.58
N GLU A 154 -0.42 -30.39 -21.15
CA GLU A 154 -0.13 -30.63 -19.72
C GLU A 154 -0.46 -29.42 -18.85
N GLY A 155 -0.16 -28.20 -19.32
CA GLY A 155 -0.53 -26.97 -18.63
C GLY A 155 -2.05 -26.77 -18.51
N LEU A 156 -2.80 -27.14 -19.56
CA LEU A 156 -4.26 -27.09 -19.55
C LEU A 156 -4.84 -28.16 -18.64
N ASP A 157 -4.34 -29.39 -18.68
CA ASP A 157 -4.76 -30.47 -17.79
C ASP A 157 -4.48 -30.15 -16.32
N GLY A 158 -3.34 -29.50 -16.04
CA GLY A 158 -3.05 -28.93 -14.72
C GLY A 158 -4.08 -27.87 -14.30
N LEU A 159 -4.53 -27.02 -15.22
CA LEU A 159 -5.57 -26.02 -14.97
C LEU A 159 -6.94 -26.66 -14.71
N THR A 160 -7.30 -27.72 -15.45
CA THR A 160 -8.55 -28.48 -15.25
C THR A 160 -8.59 -29.16 -13.88
N ASN A 161 -7.43 -29.64 -13.40
CA ASN A 161 -7.31 -30.25 -12.07
C ASN A 161 -7.35 -29.22 -10.93
N LEU A 162 -7.03 -27.96 -11.20
CA LEU A 162 -7.18 -26.84 -10.26
C LEU A 162 -8.60 -26.26 -10.26
N LEU A 163 -9.37 -26.47 -11.32
CA LEU A 163 -10.77 -26.07 -11.37
C LEU A 163 -11.60 -26.99 -10.46
N PRO A 164 -12.40 -26.44 -9.54
CA PRO A 164 -13.23 -27.23 -8.65
C PRO A 164 -14.24 -28.05 -9.46
N SER A 165 -14.01 -29.36 -9.59
CA SER A 165 -14.94 -30.27 -10.27
C SER A 165 -16.20 -30.56 -9.45
N GLN A 166 -16.26 -30.10 -8.19
CA GLN A 166 -17.37 -30.36 -7.27
C GLN A 166 -18.01 -29.07 -6.72
N PRO A 167 -19.35 -28.98 -6.72
CA PRO A 167 -20.10 -27.90 -6.05
C PRO A 167 -19.81 -27.73 -4.55
N SER A 168 -19.31 -28.79 -3.88
CA SER A 168 -18.88 -28.76 -2.48
C SER A 168 -17.67 -27.85 -2.24
N GLN A 169 -16.73 -27.78 -3.19
CA GLN A 169 -15.57 -26.89 -3.10
C GLN A 169 -15.93 -25.42 -3.30
N LEU A 170 -17.00 -25.15 -4.06
CA LEU A 170 -17.61 -23.81 -4.16
C LEU A 170 -18.20 -23.35 -2.83
N LEU A 171 -18.90 -24.24 -2.13
CA LEU A 171 -19.38 -23.99 -0.77
C LEU A 171 -18.22 -23.69 0.17
N HIS A 172 -17.11 -24.45 0.08
CA HIS A 172 -15.91 -24.19 0.88
C HIS A 172 -15.27 -22.82 0.59
N PHE A 173 -15.20 -22.40 -0.68
CA PHE A 173 -14.69 -21.09 -1.06
C PHE A 173 -15.56 -19.96 -0.49
N VAL A 174 -16.89 -20.09 -0.59
CA VAL A 174 -17.86 -19.14 -0.02
C VAL A 174 -17.80 -19.12 1.50
N THR A 175 -17.69 -20.28 2.16
CA THR A 175 -17.57 -20.34 3.64
C THR A 175 -16.24 -19.77 4.13
N ASN A 176 -15.14 -19.94 3.38
CA ASN A 176 -13.85 -19.35 3.74
C ASN A 176 -13.87 -17.82 3.64
N ILE A 177 -14.58 -17.26 2.65
CA ILE A 177 -14.87 -15.82 2.61
C ILE A 177 -15.69 -15.40 3.84
N GLY A 178 -16.71 -16.19 4.21
CA GLY A 178 -17.55 -15.95 5.38
C GLY A 178 -16.80 -15.92 6.72
N VAL A 179 -15.82 -16.80 6.93
CA VAL A 179 -14.97 -16.78 8.14
C VAL A 179 -14.15 -15.49 8.21
N GLY A 180 -13.64 -15.00 7.08
CA GLY A 180 -12.96 -13.71 7.02
C GLY A 180 -13.86 -12.52 7.40
N VAL A 181 -15.15 -12.57 7.08
CA VAL A 181 -16.11 -11.50 7.41
C VAL A 181 -16.20 -11.27 8.92
N PHE A 182 -16.10 -12.32 9.74
CA PHE A 182 -16.16 -12.16 11.20
C PHE A 182 -14.99 -11.31 11.75
N ASP A 183 -13.77 -11.54 11.27
CA ASP A 183 -12.61 -10.74 11.66
C ASP A 183 -12.77 -9.27 11.23
N TRP A 184 -13.34 -9.03 10.05
CA TRP A 184 -13.66 -7.69 9.57
C TRP A 184 -14.74 -7.01 10.42
N VAL A 185 -15.79 -7.73 10.82
CA VAL A 185 -16.85 -7.19 11.69
C VAL A 185 -16.27 -6.81 13.05
N ILE A 186 -15.49 -7.69 13.68
CA ILE A 186 -14.82 -7.39 14.96
C ILE A 186 -13.88 -6.20 14.78
N GLY A 187 -13.09 -6.16 13.71
CA GLY A 187 -12.21 -5.04 13.41
C GLY A 187 -12.95 -3.71 13.21
N ILE A 188 -14.10 -3.72 12.53
CA ILE A 188 -14.97 -2.54 12.40
C ILE A 188 -15.48 -2.10 13.77
N ILE A 189 -15.96 -3.03 14.60
CA ILE A 189 -16.40 -2.71 15.97
C ILE A 189 -15.25 -2.08 16.76
N MET A 190 -14.05 -2.66 16.71
CA MET A 190 -12.86 -2.11 17.36
C MET A 190 -12.49 -0.71 16.82
N ALA A 191 -12.63 -0.50 15.51
CA ALA A 191 -12.41 0.81 14.90
C ALA A 191 -13.36 1.88 15.45
N ILE A 192 -14.64 1.53 15.66
CA ILE A 192 -15.64 2.42 16.25
C ILE A 192 -15.21 2.85 17.66
N TYR A 193 -14.83 1.88 18.51
CA TYR A 193 -14.34 2.17 19.85
C TYR A 193 -13.10 3.07 19.83
N PHE A 194 -12.13 2.78 18.94
CA PHE A 194 -10.94 3.63 18.80
C PHE A 194 -11.25 5.05 18.31
N LEU A 195 -12.19 5.23 17.38
CA LEU A 195 -12.62 6.55 16.92
C LEU A 195 -13.31 7.34 18.05
N MET A 196 -14.18 6.69 18.80
CA MET A 196 -14.92 7.31 19.90
C MET A 196 -13.99 7.76 21.03
N ASP A 197 -13.03 6.91 21.44
CA ASP A 197 -12.13 7.20 22.56
C ASP A 197 -10.79 7.84 22.13
N MET A 198 -10.62 8.18 20.85
CA MET A 198 -9.38 8.71 20.29
C MET A 198 -8.81 9.90 21.09
N GLU A 199 -9.67 10.83 21.53
CA GLU A 199 -9.26 11.99 22.32
C GLU A 199 -8.63 11.60 23.67
N ARG A 200 -9.16 10.55 24.32
CA ARG A 200 -8.68 10.07 25.62
C ARG A 200 -7.33 9.39 25.47
N TRP A 201 -7.21 8.49 24.49
CA TRP A 201 -5.95 7.81 24.16
C TRP A 201 -4.84 8.79 23.82
N MET A 202 -5.14 9.74 22.93
CA MET A 202 -4.18 10.73 22.47
C MET A 202 -3.87 11.80 23.53
N GLY A 203 -4.78 12.02 24.48
CA GLY A 203 -4.55 12.82 25.68
C GLY A 203 -3.57 12.14 26.65
N GLY A 204 -3.79 10.86 26.95
CA GLY A 204 -2.90 10.06 27.79
C GLY A 204 -1.50 9.93 27.20
N LEU A 205 -1.39 9.71 25.89
CA LEU A 205 -0.11 9.66 25.18
C LEU A 205 0.66 10.98 25.31
N ARG A 206 -0.03 12.12 25.19
CA ARG A 206 0.57 13.45 25.34
C ARG A 206 1.09 13.70 26.76
N GLN A 207 0.36 13.24 27.78
CA GLN A 207 0.79 13.34 29.17
C GLN A 207 2.02 12.46 29.44
N LEU A 208 2.00 11.20 29.00
CA LEU A 208 3.14 10.28 29.11
C LEU A 208 4.39 10.82 28.41
N MET A 209 4.24 11.32 27.19
CA MET A 209 5.36 11.91 26.45
C MET A 209 5.89 13.18 27.12
N GLY A 210 5.01 14.01 27.71
CA GLY A 210 5.41 15.19 28.47
C GLY A 210 6.19 14.86 29.75
N LEU A 211 5.98 13.67 30.33
CA LEU A 211 6.70 13.18 31.50
C LEU A 211 8.04 12.52 31.14
N LEU A 212 8.10 11.80 30.02
CA LEU A 212 9.28 11.02 29.62
C LEU A 212 10.31 11.81 28.80
N LEU A 213 9.89 12.88 28.10
CA LEU A 213 10.74 13.61 27.15
C LEU A 213 10.96 15.07 27.57
N SER A 214 12.16 15.59 27.25
CA SER A 214 12.44 17.02 27.33
C SER A 214 11.58 17.81 26.32
N ARG A 215 11.30 19.09 26.60
CA ARG A 215 10.48 19.95 25.72
C ARG A 215 10.98 19.97 24.27
N GLN A 216 12.29 19.87 24.05
CA GLN A 216 12.88 19.84 22.72
C GLN A 216 12.58 18.51 22.00
N ARG A 217 12.84 17.36 22.64
CA ARG A 217 12.56 16.04 22.05
C ARG A 217 11.06 15.81 21.82
N TYR A 218 10.20 16.36 22.67
CA TYR A 218 8.75 16.31 22.47
C TYR A 218 8.32 17.06 21.21
N ARG A 219 8.91 18.23 20.92
CA ARG A 219 8.61 18.98 19.70
C ARG A 219 9.07 18.21 18.45
N GLU A 220 10.30 17.71 18.46
CA GLU A 220 10.86 16.90 17.37
C GLU A 220 9.98 15.67 17.08
N LEU A 221 9.60 14.91 18.12
CA LEU A 221 8.75 13.73 17.98
C LEU A 221 7.35 14.10 17.47
N ARG A 222 6.76 15.20 17.96
CA ARG A 222 5.45 15.66 17.51
C ARG A 222 5.46 16.08 16.05
N ASP A 223 6.51 16.77 15.62
CA ASP A 223 6.62 17.26 14.25
C ASP A 223 6.93 16.09 13.29
N PHE A 224 7.73 15.11 13.73
CA PHE A 224 7.88 13.81 13.05
C PHE A 224 6.54 13.10 12.90
N ALA A 225 5.80 12.92 13.99
CA ALA A 225 4.50 12.23 13.99
C ALA A 225 3.49 12.90 13.04
N LYS A 226 3.40 14.25 13.07
CA LYS A 226 2.52 15.01 12.16
C LYS A 226 2.90 14.84 10.69
N ARG A 227 4.19 14.71 10.39
CA ARG A 227 4.66 14.52 9.01
C ARG A 227 4.39 13.10 8.52
N SER A 228 4.70 12.11 9.34
CA SER A 228 4.36 10.69 9.09
C SER A 228 2.86 10.51 8.88
N ASP A 229 2.04 11.16 9.71
CA ASP A 229 0.59 11.15 9.60
C ASP A 229 0.11 11.70 8.24
N ARG A 230 0.66 12.83 7.82
CA ARG A 230 0.35 13.43 6.52
C ARG A 230 0.75 12.54 5.35
N ILE A 231 1.91 11.87 5.43
CA ILE A 231 2.39 10.95 4.39
C ILE A 231 1.44 9.75 4.28
N LEU A 232 1.12 9.11 5.41
CA LEU A 232 0.24 7.95 5.45
C LEU A 232 -1.16 8.26 4.94
N ILE A 233 -1.80 9.33 5.43
CA ILE A 233 -3.16 9.71 5.01
C ILE A 233 -3.21 10.04 3.51
N ARG A 234 -2.24 10.83 3.01
CA ARG A 234 -2.19 11.17 1.58
C ARG A 234 -1.93 9.95 0.71
N TYR A 235 -1.03 9.07 1.15
CA TYR A 235 -0.71 7.86 0.42
C TYR A 235 -1.91 6.91 0.37
N ILE A 236 -2.50 6.54 1.52
CA ILE A 236 -3.63 5.60 1.57
C ILE A 236 -4.83 6.15 0.79
N GLY A 237 -5.18 7.43 0.99
CA GLY A 237 -6.27 8.07 0.26
C GLY A 237 -6.01 8.14 -1.24
N GLY A 238 -4.77 8.47 -1.64
CA GLY A 238 -4.34 8.48 -3.03
C GLY A 238 -4.43 7.10 -3.66
N THR A 239 -3.94 6.05 -2.99
CA THR A 239 -3.93 4.67 -3.49
C THR A 239 -5.33 4.10 -3.65
N ILE A 240 -6.25 4.38 -2.72
CA ILE A 240 -7.66 3.97 -2.86
C ILE A 240 -8.31 4.68 -4.05
N LEU A 241 -8.09 5.99 -4.20
CA LEU A 241 -8.63 6.77 -5.31
C LEU A 241 -8.04 6.31 -6.66
N ASP A 242 -6.75 6.01 -6.70
CA ASP A 242 -6.03 5.45 -7.86
C ASP A 242 -6.65 4.13 -8.31
N GLY A 243 -6.80 3.18 -7.37
CA GLY A 243 -7.47 1.90 -7.63
C GLY A 243 -8.90 2.04 -8.14
N LEU A 244 -9.67 2.99 -7.59
CA LEU A 244 -11.03 3.28 -8.06
C LEU A 244 -11.07 3.86 -9.47
N ILE A 245 -10.18 4.80 -9.81
CA ILE A 245 -10.09 5.38 -11.15
C ILE A 245 -9.74 4.29 -12.17
N VAL A 246 -8.74 3.47 -11.87
CA VAL A 246 -8.31 2.36 -12.74
C VAL A 246 -9.40 1.31 -12.89
N ALA A 247 -10.07 0.90 -11.80
CA ALA A 247 -11.19 -0.04 -11.85
C ALA A 247 -12.33 0.49 -12.73
N PHE A 248 -12.70 1.76 -12.55
CA PHE A 248 -13.81 2.37 -13.26
C PHE A 248 -13.49 2.56 -14.75
N ALA A 249 -12.27 3.00 -15.07
CA ALA A 249 -11.81 3.12 -16.46
C ALA A 249 -11.81 1.75 -17.17
N ASN A 250 -11.31 0.71 -16.49
CA ASN A 250 -11.33 -0.65 -17.01
C ASN A 250 -12.76 -1.18 -17.19
N PHE A 251 -13.65 -0.89 -16.25
CA PHE A 251 -15.05 -1.28 -16.32
C PHE A 251 -15.76 -0.65 -17.51
N ILE A 252 -15.59 0.66 -17.71
CA ILE A 252 -16.16 1.37 -18.87
C ILE A 252 -15.64 0.76 -20.18
N PHE A 253 -14.34 0.53 -20.28
CA PHE A 253 -13.74 -0.07 -21.48
C PHE A 253 -14.34 -1.46 -21.79
N MET A 254 -14.40 -2.33 -20.78
CA MET A 254 -14.96 -3.68 -20.95
C MET A 254 -16.45 -3.63 -21.31
N MET A 255 -17.22 -2.68 -20.75
CA MET A 255 -18.63 -2.48 -21.10
C MET A 255 -18.80 -2.02 -22.54
N ILE A 256 -17.98 -1.06 -23.01
CA ILE A 256 -18.01 -0.57 -24.40
C ILE A 256 -17.66 -1.69 -25.39
N MET A 257 -16.64 -2.48 -25.07
CA MET A 257 -16.22 -3.63 -25.86
C MET A 257 -17.10 -4.87 -25.67
N GLN A 258 -18.16 -4.77 -24.87
CA GLN A 258 -19.11 -5.85 -24.55
C GLN A 258 -18.43 -7.13 -24.04
N MET A 259 -17.33 -6.98 -23.31
CA MET A 259 -16.56 -8.10 -22.79
C MET A 259 -17.28 -8.78 -21.61
N PRO A 260 -17.20 -10.11 -21.49
CA PRO A 260 -17.76 -10.82 -20.36
C PRO A 260 -16.99 -10.47 -19.07
N TYR A 261 -17.64 -10.66 -17.92
CA TYR A 261 -17.02 -10.50 -16.60
C TYR A 261 -16.46 -9.10 -16.30
N ALA A 262 -17.01 -8.06 -16.93
CA ALA A 262 -16.57 -6.67 -16.77
C ALA A 262 -16.39 -6.22 -15.31
N VAL A 263 -17.38 -6.48 -14.45
CA VAL A 263 -17.33 -6.13 -13.02
C VAL A 263 -16.22 -6.89 -12.29
N LEU A 264 -16.14 -8.21 -12.51
CA LEU A 264 -15.17 -9.08 -11.85
C LEU A 264 -13.73 -8.69 -12.21
N LEU A 265 -13.43 -8.59 -13.50
CA LEU A 265 -12.07 -8.27 -13.97
C LEU A 265 -11.66 -6.85 -13.60
N SER A 266 -12.59 -5.89 -13.67
CA SER A 266 -12.30 -4.51 -13.27
C SER A 266 -12.04 -4.36 -11.77
N LEU A 267 -12.75 -5.13 -10.94
CA LEU A 267 -12.47 -5.18 -9.52
C LEU A 267 -11.11 -5.81 -9.24
N VAL A 268 -10.78 -6.92 -9.91
CA VAL A 268 -9.46 -7.56 -9.79
C VAL A 268 -8.36 -6.56 -10.17
N VAL A 269 -8.45 -5.92 -11.33
CA VAL A 269 -7.46 -4.91 -11.79
C VAL A 269 -7.36 -3.74 -10.82
N GLY A 270 -8.49 -3.22 -10.32
CA GLY A 270 -8.50 -2.11 -9.36
C GLY A 270 -7.88 -2.46 -8.01
N VAL A 271 -8.24 -3.63 -7.47
CA VAL A 271 -7.72 -4.12 -6.19
C VAL A 271 -6.25 -4.46 -6.30
N THR A 272 -5.82 -5.12 -7.38
CA THR A 272 -4.40 -5.41 -7.58
C THR A 272 -3.62 -4.12 -7.71
N ASN A 273 -4.16 -3.06 -8.35
CA ASN A 273 -3.51 -1.76 -8.47
C ASN A 273 -3.20 -1.07 -7.12
N LEU A 274 -3.80 -1.50 -6.01
CA LEU A 274 -3.40 -1.06 -4.66
C LEU A 274 -1.96 -1.46 -4.32
N ALA A 275 -1.45 -2.55 -4.91
CA ALA A 275 -0.07 -3.00 -4.79
C ALA A 275 0.80 -2.37 -5.90
N PRO A 276 1.68 -1.41 -5.58
CA PRO A 276 2.47 -0.70 -6.57
C PRO A 276 3.34 -1.64 -7.41
N THR A 277 3.46 -1.37 -8.72
CA THR A 277 4.32 -2.07 -9.70
C THR A 277 3.89 -3.50 -10.03
N PHE A 278 3.45 -4.30 -9.06
CA PHE A 278 3.00 -5.68 -9.26
C PHE A 278 1.51 -5.78 -9.62
N GLY A 279 0.71 -4.86 -9.08
CA GLY A 279 -0.73 -4.80 -9.28
C GLY A 279 -1.19 -4.80 -10.73
N PRO A 280 -0.66 -3.88 -11.56
CA PRO A 280 -0.94 -3.82 -12.98
C PRO A 280 -0.65 -5.12 -13.73
N ILE A 281 0.50 -5.74 -13.42
CA ILE A 281 0.95 -6.97 -14.07
C ILE A 281 0.04 -8.13 -13.70
N LEU A 282 -0.24 -8.31 -12.41
CA LEU A 282 -1.12 -9.38 -11.93
C LEU A 282 -2.56 -9.21 -12.43
N GLY A 283 -3.11 -8.01 -12.34
CA GLY A 283 -4.47 -7.72 -12.81
C GLY A 283 -4.62 -7.92 -14.32
N GLY A 284 -3.65 -7.41 -15.10
CA GLY A 284 -3.60 -7.58 -16.54
C GLY A 284 -3.39 -9.04 -16.96
N ALA A 285 -2.54 -9.78 -16.26
CA ALA A 285 -2.28 -11.20 -16.54
C ALA A 285 -3.51 -12.06 -16.22
N ILE A 286 -4.12 -11.90 -15.04
CA ILE A 286 -5.32 -12.65 -14.65
C ILE A 286 -6.48 -12.34 -15.60
N GLY A 287 -6.72 -11.06 -15.88
CA GLY A 287 -7.80 -10.65 -16.78
C GLY A 287 -7.60 -11.11 -18.22
N SER A 288 -6.39 -10.99 -18.76
CA SER A 288 -6.08 -11.43 -20.13
C SER A 288 -6.14 -12.95 -20.25
N LEU A 289 -5.68 -13.71 -19.25
CA LEU A 289 -5.81 -15.18 -19.23
C LEU A 289 -7.28 -15.60 -19.23
N ILE A 290 -8.12 -15.04 -18.34
CA ILE A 290 -9.55 -15.37 -18.29
C ILE A 290 -10.23 -15.05 -19.62
N LEU A 291 -9.94 -13.89 -20.22
CA LEU A 291 -10.52 -13.52 -21.51
C LEU A 291 -9.98 -14.38 -22.66
N LEU A 292 -8.72 -14.85 -22.59
CA LEU A 292 -8.11 -15.70 -23.62
C LEU A 292 -8.81 -17.05 -23.71
N LEU A 293 -9.21 -17.59 -22.55
CA LEU A 293 -10.02 -18.81 -22.43
C LEU A 293 -11.38 -18.68 -23.13
N ILE A 294 -11.92 -17.47 -23.23
CA ILE A 294 -13.24 -17.23 -23.81
C ILE A 294 -13.13 -16.85 -25.29
N ASN A 295 -12.33 -15.82 -25.57
CA ASN A 295 -12.14 -15.26 -26.89
C ASN A 295 -10.77 -14.55 -27.00
N PRO A 296 -9.86 -15.02 -27.89
CA PRO A 296 -8.53 -14.45 -28.02
C PRO A 296 -8.50 -12.96 -28.36
N TRP A 297 -9.49 -12.47 -29.11
CA TRP A 297 -9.56 -11.05 -29.46
C TRP A 297 -9.92 -10.19 -28.27
N HIS A 298 -10.77 -10.69 -27.37
CA HIS A 298 -11.06 -9.97 -26.13
C HIS A 298 -9.81 -9.86 -25.26
N ALA A 299 -9.05 -10.95 -25.15
CA ALA A 299 -7.78 -10.95 -24.41
C ALA A 299 -6.76 -9.96 -25.00
N LEU A 300 -6.63 -9.93 -26.33
CA LEU A 300 -5.71 -9.02 -27.01
C LEU A 300 -6.09 -7.56 -26.77
N TRP A 301 -7.35 -7.19 -27.03
CA TRP A 301 -7.81 -5.82 -26.83
C TRP A 301 -7.75 -5.39 -25.37
N PHE A 302 -8.06 -6.31 -24.44
CA PHE A 302 -7.93 -6.08 -23.01
C PHE A 302 -6.47 -5.85 -22.60
N LEU A 303 -5.53 -6.64 -23.13
CA LEU A 303 -4.11 -6.49 -22.84
C LEU A 303 -3.57 -5.16 -23.37
N ILE A 304 -3.90 -4.81 -24.62
CA ILE A 304 -3.51 -3.52 -25.23
C ILE A 304 -4.06 -2.36 -24.40
N PHE A 305 -5.35 -2.39 -24.08
CA PHE A 305 -5.97 -1.35 -23.26
C PHE A 305 -5.36 -1.29 -21.86
N THR A 306 -5.09 -2.44 -21.23
CA THR A 306 -4.45 -2.48 -19.91
C THR A 306 -3.07 -1.82 -19.97
N ILE A 307 -2.25 -2.10 -20.99
CA ILE A 307 -0.94 -1.46 -21.15
C ILE A 307 -1.10 0.06 -21.29
N ILE A 308 -2.04 0.52 -22.11
CA ILE A 308 -2.33 1.96 -22.30
C ILE A 308 -2.79 2.59 -20.99
N LEU A 309 -3.78 1.99 -20.32
CA LEU A 309 -4.33 2.48 -19.07
C LEU A 309 -3.24 2.56 -17.98
N GLN A 310 -2.38 1.55 -17.88
CA GLN A 310 -1.30 1.51 -16.90
C GLN A 310 -0.17 2.50 -17.23
N THR A 311 0.03 2.80 -18.52
CA THR A 311 0.94 3.88 -18.95
C THR A 311 0.37 5.24 -18.53
N ILE A 312 -0.91 5.51 -18.81
CA ILE A 312 -1.59 6.74 -18.39
C ILE A 312 -1.58 6.85 -16.85
N ASP A 313 -1.81 5.73 -16.17
CA ASP A 313 -1.78 5.65 -14.71
C ASP A 313 -0.41 6.06 -14.14
N GLY A 314 0.66 5.45 -14.66
CA GLY A 314 2.03 5.74 -14.25
C GLY A 314 2.49 7.16 -14.53
N TYR A 315 2.14 7.72 -15.69
CA TYR A 315 2.66 9.02 -16.15
C TYR A 315 1.74 10.21 -15.89
N VAL A 316 0.44 10.00 -15.69
CA VAL A 316 -0.55 11.10 -15.55
C VAL A 316 -1.31 11.01 -14.23
N ILE A 317 -1.89 9.85 -13.91
CA ILE A 317 -2.77 9.72 -12.73
C ILE A 317 -1.94 9.79 -11.44
N LYS A 318 -0.90 8.95 -11.32
CA LYS A 318 -0.04 8.90 -10.15
C LYS A 318 0.65 10.23 -9.85
N PRO A 319 1.25 10.96 -10.81
CA PRO A 319 1.80 12.29 -10.54
C PRO A 319 0.76 13.31 -10.07
N ARG A 320 -0.50 13.24 -10.54
CA ARG A 320 -1.56 14.13 -10.07
C ARG A 320 -2.09 13.76 -8.68
N LEU A 321 -2.17 12.47 -8.36
CA LEU A 321 -2.66 11.99 -7.06
C LEU A 321 -1.62 12.13 -5.95
N PHE A 322 -0.37 11.75 -6.25
CA PHE A 322 0.71 11.69 -5.26
C PHE A 322 1.66 12.90 -5.33
N GLY A 323 1.70 13.67 -6.42
CA GLY A 323 2.56 14.84 -6.58
C GLY A 323 4.06 14.56 -6.40
N ASN A 324 4.86 15.62 -6.20
CA ASN A 324 6.26 15.51 -5.75
C ASN A 324 6.39 15.09 -4.26
N THR A 325 5.35 14.51 -3.67
CA THR A 325 5.20 14.46 -2.20
C THR A 325 6.11 13.43 -1.53
N LEU A 326 6.59 12.43 -2.27
CA LEU A 326 7.33 11.32 -1.67
C LEU A 326 8.85 11.49 -1.81
N GLY A 327 9.39 12.05 -2.90
CA GLY A 327 10.81 12.44 -3.02
C GLY A 327 11.85 11.34 -2.72
N VAL A 328 11.43 10.09 -2.66
CA VAL A 328 12.24 8.94 -2.25
C VAL A 328 12.81 8.25 -3.49
N ALA A 329 14.06 7.83 -3.41
CA ALA A 329 14.71 7.07 -4.48
C ALA A 329 13.94 5.76 -4.75
N GLY A 330 13.62 5.48 -6.02
CA GLY A 330 12.83 4.30 -6.40
C GLY A 330 13.42 2.97 -5.93
N ILE A 331 14.75 2.87 -5.84
CA ILE A 331 15.43 1.68 -5.32
C ILE A 331 15.10 1.40 -3.85
N TRP A 332 14.93 2.45 -3.04
CA TRP A 332 14.57 2.31 -1.63
C TRP A 332 13.13 1.80 -1.47
N ILE A 333 12.22 2.29 -2.31
CA ILE A 333 10.85 1.80 -2.39
C ILE A 333 10.82 0.31 -2.75
N LEU A 334 11.60 -0.11 -3.76
CA LEU A 334 11.68 -1.50 -4.17
C LEU A 334 12.18 -2.42 -3.05
N ILE A 335 13.23 -2.01 -2.32
CA ILE A 335 13.73 -2.75 -1.15
C ILE A 335 12.62 -2.90 -0.10
N CYS A 336 11.92 -1.82 0.22
CA CYS A 336 10.81 -1.86 1.18
C CYS A 336 9.67 -2.76 0.71
N ILE A 337 9.36 -2.82 -0.59
CA ILE A 337 8.33 -3.72 -1.14
C ILE A 337 8.75 -5.18 -0.96
N ILE A 338 10.00 -5.53 -1.29
CA ILE A 338 10.49 -6.90 -1.19
C ILE A 338 10.53 -7.36 0.28
N VAL A 339 11.07 -6.53 1.16
CA VAL A 339 11.17 -6.84 2.60
C VAL A 339 9.79 -6.87 3.25
N GLY A 340 8.96 -5.86 2.99
CA GLY A 340 7.60 -5.75 3.50
C GLY A 340 6.71 -6.88 3.02
N GLY A 341 6.79 -7.23 1.74
CA GLY A 341 6.04 -8.34 1.15
C GLY A 341 6.39 -9.68 1.77
N LYS A 342 7.68 -9.94 2.05
CA LYS A 342 8.09 -11.17 2.75
C LYS A 342 7.69 -11.21 4.22
N ALA A 343 7.73 -10.07 4.91
CA ALA A 343 7.47 -10.00 6.35
C ALA A 343 5.96 -9.97 6.68
N PHE A 344 5.17 -9.22 5.90
CA PHE A 344 3.77 -8.90 6.22
C PHE A 344 2.81 -9.14 5.04
N GLY A 345 3.27 -9.78 3.96
CA GLY A 345 2.45 -10.06 2.79
C GLY A 345 1.93 -8.80 2.10
N VAL A 346 0.67 -8.85 1.66
CA VAL A 346 0.00 -7.74 0.94
C VAL A 346 0.01 -6.44 1.74
N ILE A 347 -0.16 -6.51 3.06
CA ILE A 347 -0.14 -5.33 3.95
C ILE A 347 1.25 -4.68 3.93
N GLY A 348 2.31 -5.48 3.92
CA GLY A 348 3.67 -4.98 3.84
C GLY A 348 4.00 -4.31 2.50
N ILE A 349 3.45 -4.84 1.40
CA ILE A 349 3.58 -4.22 0.07
C ILE A 349 2.86 -2.87 0.05
N LEU A 350 1.63 -2.81 0.57
CA LEU A 350 0.84 -1.58 0.62
C LEU A 350 1.53 -0.50 1.47
N LEU A 351 2.13 -0.86 2.60
CA LEU A 351 2.80 0.09 3.49
C LEU A 351 4.26 0.37 3.14
N ALA A 352 4.80 -0.27 2.10
CA ALA A 352 6.21 -0.13 1.73
C ALA A 352 6.59 1.31 1.33
N ILE A 353 5.76 1.98 0.54
CA ILE A 353 6.01 3.36 0.08
C ILE A 353 5.99 4.37 1.24
N PRO A 354 4.95 4.43 2.09
CA PRO A 354 4.96 5.36 3.21
C PRO A 354 6.08 5.03 4.21
N PHE A 355 6.39 3.75 4.42
CA PHE A 355 7.53 3.36 5.25
C PHE A 355 8.84 3.88 4.66
N ALA A 356 9.07 3.69 3.35
CA ALA A 356 10.25 4.20 2.64
C ALA A 356 10.37 5.72 2.78
N ALA A 357 9.27 6.46 2.65
CA ALA A 357 9.22 7.92 2.82
C ALA A 357 9.50 8.38 4.25
N ILE A 358 8.97 7.69 5.24
CA ILE A 358 9.24 7.98 6.65
C ILE A 358 10.70 7.68 6.98
N SER A 359 11.24 6.55 6.51
CA SER A 359 12.65 6.19 6.72
C SER A 359 13.61 7.16 6.04
N ASP A 360 13.34 7.58 4.80
CA ASP A 360 14.14 8.60 4.11
C ASP A 360 14.10 9.95 4.85
N PHE A 361 12.93 10.33 5.38
CA PHE A 361 12.81 11.52 6.22
C PHE A 361 13.67 11.42 7.49
N VAL A 362 13.61 10.29 8.21
CA VAL A 362 14.47 10.07 9.40
C VAL A 362 15.93 10.15 9.01
N TYR A 363 16.33 9.53 7.90
CA TYR A 363 17.71 9.55 7.42
C TYR A 363 18.20 10.98 7.15
N ARG A 364 17.43 11.76 6.39
CA ARG A 364 17.78 13.15 6.05
C ARG A 364 17.82 14.05 7.29
N GLU A 365 16.81 13.97 8.16
CA GLU A 365 16.72 14.81 9.35
C GLU A 365 17.81 14.46 10.37
N SER A 366 18.11 13.18 10.55
CA SER A 366 19.09 12.73 11.56
C SER A 366 20.53 12.96 11.11
N ILE A 367 20.83 12.67 9.85
CA ILE A 367 22.21 12.58 9.35
C ILE A 367 22.62 13.86 8.62
N LEU A 368 21.77 14.43 7.75
CA LEU A 368 22.15 15.64 6.99
C LEU A 368 22.16 16.90 7.84
N VAL A 369 21.31 17.00 8.86
CA VAL A 369 21.34 18.14 9.81
C VAL A 369 22.60 18.05 10.69
N ARG A 370 22.93 16.86 11.20
CA ARG A 370 24.16 16.65 11.97
C ARG A 370 25.42 16.87 11.14
N LEU A 371 25.44 16.44 9.88
CA LEU A 371 26.56 16.68 8.97
C LEU A 371 26.75 18.16 8.65
N ARG A 372 25.67 18.94 8.52
CA ARG A 372 25.75 20.41 8.37
C ARG A 372 26.39 21.06 9.59
N HIS A 373 25.93 20.72 10.79
CA HIS A 373 26.53 21.24 12.02
C HIS A 373 27.98 20.80 12.21
N PHE A 374 28.35 19.59 11.78
CA PHE A 374 29.74 19.15 11.79
C PHE A 374 30.60 19.92 10.79
N ARG A 375 30.10 20.20 9.58
CA ARG A 375 30.81 21.02 8.59
C ARG A 375 30.95 22.47 9.04
N GLU A 376 29.87 23.09 9.53
CA GLU A 376 29.90 24.46 10.06
C GLU A 376 30.91 24.61 11.21
N ARG A 377 30.96 23.64 12.13
CA ARG A 377 31.99 23.60 13.19
C ARG A 377 33.40 23.45 12.62
N ARG A 378 33.58 22.56 11.64
CA ARG A 378 34.90 22.34 11.02
C ARG A 378 35.36 23.55 10.22
N ASP A 379 34.46 24.25 9.53
CA ASP A 379 34.76 25.44 8.73
C ASP A 379 35.03 26.66 9.62
N ALA A 380 34.36 26.76 10.76
CA ALA A 380 34.66 27.72 11.82
C ALA A 380 36.02 27.43 12.50
N GLU A 381 36.34 26.16 12.76
CA GLU A 381 37.65 25.74 13.31
C GLU A 381 38.79 25.85 12.29
N SER A 382 38.51 25.74 10.99
CA SER A 382 39.52 25.84 9.91
C SER A 382 39.80 27.27 9.44
N GLY A 383 39.16 28.29 10.03
CA GLY A 383 39.32 29.70 9.63
C GLY A 383 38.90 30.02 8.18
N ARG A 384 38.11 29.15 7.54
CA ARG A 384 37.68 29.31 6.14
C ARG A 384 36.34 30.04 5.99
N GLY A 385 35.72 30.42 7.10
CA GLY A 385 34.38 31.04 7.14
C GLY A 385 34.30 32.43 6.49
N GLU A 386 35.38 33.22 6.49
CA GLU A 386 35.34 34.61 6.02
C GLU A 386 35.64 34.75 4.51
N GLY A 387 36.28 33.76 3.88
CA GLY A 387 36.70 33.84 2.47
C GLY A 387 35.65 33.40 1.43
N GLN A 388 34.60 32.68 1.82
CA GLN A 388 33.58 32.18 0.88
C GLN A 388 32.31 33.02 0.83
N GLU A 389 32.08 33.91 1.80
CA GLU A 389 30.90 34.77 1.81
C GLU A 389 31.00 35.87 0.74
N HIS A 390 32.22 36.36 0.44
CA HIS A 390 32.45 37.26 -0.69
C HIS A 390 32.37 36.61 -2.07
N ALA A 391 32.53 35.29 -2.18
CA ALA A 391 32.45 34.57 -3.46
C ALA A 391 31.02 34.10 -3.82
N ARG A 392 30.04 34.23 -2.90
CA ARG A 392 28.64 33.86 -3.14
C ARG A 392 27.69 35.03 -3.42
N ALA A 393 28.20 36.25 -3.48
CA ALA A 393 27.45 37.38 -4.04
C ALA A 393 27.49 37.32 -5.57
N ILE A 394 26.88 36.29 -6.15
CA ILE A 394 26.42 36.35 -7.55
C ILE A 394 25.08 37.09 -7.49
N PRO A 395 24.93 38.27 -8.14
CA PRO A 395 23.67 38.99 -8.14
C PRO A 395 22.60 38.16 -8.87
N PRO A 396 21.30 38.41 -8.62
CA PRO A 396 20.24 37.67 -9.30
C PRO A 396 20.34 37.95 -10.80
N GLU A 397 20.52 36.90 -11.58
CA GLU A 397 20.49 36.95 -13.04
C GLU A 397 19.04 37.28 -13.45
N ASP A 398 18.82 38.57 -13.73
CA ASP A 398 17.59 39.09 -14.28
C ASP A 398 17.42 38.54 -15.70
N SER A 399 16.24 37.98 -15.94
CA SER A 399 15.81 37.41 -17.20
C SER A 399 15.71 38.50 -18.28
N THR A 400 16.78 38.70 -19.06
CA THR A 400 16.68 39.27 -20.41
C THR A 400 17.54 38.46 -21.36
N THR A 401 16.90 37.51 -22.04
CA THR A 401 17.44 36.82 -23.20
C THR A 401 17.71 37.85 -24.30
N LYS A 402 18.96 38.31 -24.45
CA LYS A 402 19.40 39.01 -25.67
C LYS A 402 19.43 37.99 -26.80
N VAL A 403 18.47 38.10 -27.72
CA VAL A 403 18.49 37.40 -29.01
C VAL A 403 19.57 38.09 -29.86
N LEU A 404 20.65 37.38 -30.15
CA LEU A 404 21.69 37.79 -31.09
C LEU A 404 21.29 37.34 -32.51
N ASP A 405 21.53 38.18 -33.51
CA ASP A 405 21.51 37.79 -34.92
C ASP A 405 22.63 36.77 -35.19
N SER A 406 22.49 35.99 -36.26
CA SER A 406 23.44 35.06 -36.88
C SER A 406 24.88 35.57 -37.09
N THR A 407 25.16 36.85 -36.88
CA THR A 407 26.50 37.46 -36.92
C THR A 407 27.02 37.95 -35.56
N GLY A 408 26.24 37.84 -34.48
CA GLY A 408 26.71 38.02 -33.10
C GLY A 408 26.69 39.43 -32.51
N GLU A 409 25.98 40.40 -33.12
CA GLU A 409 25.77 41.73 -32.52
C GLU A 409 24.38 41.86 -31.84
N PRO A 410 24.28 42.60 -30.71
CA PRO A 410 23.02 42.82 -30.01
C PRO A 410 22.16 43.89 -30.71
N LEU A 411 20.90 43.56 -31.02
CA LEU A 411 19.91 44.49 -31.58
C LEU A 411 19.56 45.58 -30.55
N GLU A 412 19.84 46.84 -30.88
CA GLU A 412 19.38 48.00 -30.11
C GLU A 412 17.86 48.18 -30.31
N ALA A 413 17.10 48.08 -29.22
CA ALA A 413 15.69 48.46 -29.20
C ALA A 413 15.57 49.93 -28.83
N ASP A 414 15.25 50.74 -29.84
CA ASP A 414 14.92 52.16 -29.78
C ASP A 414 13.77 52.43 -28.80
N SER A 415 13.96 53.43 -27.93
CA SER A 415 12.98 53.84 -26.94
C SER A 415 12.20 55.05 -27.47
N THR A 416 10.96 54.86 -27.91
CA THR A 416 9.94 55.92 -27.88
C THR A 416 8.55 55.31 -27.79
N ALA A 417 7.90 55.48 -26.65
CA ALA A 417 6.44 55.42 -26.52
C ALA A 417 5.83 56.68 -27.17
N PRO A 418 4.53 56.66 -27.51
CA PRO A 418 3.52 56.97 -26.50
C PRO A 418 2.64 55.80 -26.06
#